data_AF-E3MA16-F1
#
_entry.id   AF-E3MA16-F1
#
_cell.length_a   1.000
_cell.length_b   1.000
_cell.length_c   1.000
_cell.angle_alpha   90.00
_cell.angle_beta   90.00
_cell.angle_gamma   90.00
#
_symmetry.space_group_name_H-M   'P 1'
#
loop_
_entity.id
_entity.type
_entity.pdbx_description
1 polymer ?
#
loop_
_entity_poly.entity_id
_entity_poly.type
_entity_poly.pdbx_seq_one_letter_code
_entity_poly.pdbx_strand_id
1 'polypeptide(L)'
;MEKSDAVSVTIHGNVRTTEFPEESNVCVKLHTVVTGDWKVMTGESVVLSSFSYRGTDNQIFIDLPFECGLKGNSPFMWPRIVLNCFTKDTSGKDCVVGYGVLPVPSEPGQHIHRVHCFMPESSSIVQRMIAKLRGVTAEFVDPLLPANSDGRYACRTSTRGYVDLEINVSIKSSETGYRFAPGATEARSNNNSMNVPSSIADLAGIVAAGNEPSELFSVDEENEELVSKN
;
A
#
# COMPACT_ATOMS: atom_id res chain seq x y z
N MET A 1 34.23 -18.14 -4.56
CA MET A 1 33.01 -18.15 -3.74
C MET A 1 32.33 -16.81 -4.01
N GLU A 2 31.46 -16.75 -5.01
CA GLU A 2 30.85 -15.50 -5.45
C GLU A 2 29.96 -14.95 -4.33
N LYS A 3 30.26 -13.73 -3.91
CA LYS A 3 29.48 -13.01 -2.92
C LYS A 3 28.22 -12.53 -3.65
N SER A 4 27.12 -13.28 -3.50
CA SER A 4 25.85 -12.90 -4.09
C SER A 4 25.36 -11.62 -3.42
N ASP A 5 25.25 -10.57 -4.23
CA ASP A 5 24.58 -9.33 -3.91
C ASP A 5 23.19 -9.60 -3.33
N ALA A 6 23.04 -9.36 -2.03
CA ALA A 6 21.83 -9.69 -1.28
C ALA A 6 21.28 -8.47 -0.54
N VAL A 7 19.97 -8.31 -0.63
CA VAL A 7 19.15 -7.35 0.13
C VAL A 7 18.42 -8.14 1.21
N SER A 8 18.57 -7.73 2.46
CA SER A 8 17.82 -8.28 3.59
C SER A 8 16.95 -7.18 4.19
N VAL A 9 15.66 -7.47 4.35
CA VAL A 9 14.67 -6.54 4.90
C VAL A 9 14.04 -7.19 6.11
N THR A 10 14.14 -6.55 7.27
CA THR A 10 13.43 -6.98 8.47
C THR A 10 12.29 -6.00 8.71
N ILE A 11 11.07 -6.54 8.80
CA ILE A 11 9.88 -5.80 9.16
C ILE A 11 9.40 -6.28 10.52
N HIS A 12 9.06 -5.37 11.41
CA HIS A 12 8.36 -5.67 12.65
C HIS A 12 7.43 -4.52 12.98
N GLY A 13 6.33 -4.81 13.66
CA GLY A 13 5.31 -3.79 13.85
C GLY A 13 4.09 -4.31 14.57
N ASN A 14 3.04 -3.51 14.53
CA ASN A 14 1.79 -3.81 15.20
C ASN A 14 0.60 -3.35 14.34
N VAL A 15 -0.42 -4.19 14.24
CA VAL A 15 -1.74 -3.77 13.76
C VAL A 15 -2.48 -3.12 14.92
N ARG A 16 -2.63 -1.79 14.87
CA ARG A 16 -3.08 -1.02 16.04
C ARG A 16 -4.59 -1.02 16.15
N THR A 17 -5.23 -0.36 15.19
CA THR A 17 -6.65 -0.04 15.23
C THR A 17 -7.28 -0.30 13.87
N THR A 18 -8.58 -0.53 13.88
CA THR A 18 -9.38 -0.61 12.66
C THR A 18 -10.64 0.22 12.81
N GLU A 19 -11.08 0.77 11.69
CA GLU A 19 -12.27 1.59 11.58
C GLU A 19 -13.14 1.05 10.45
N PHE A 20 -14.19 0.31 10.82
CA PHE A 20 -15.21 -0.20 9.91
C PHE A 20 -16.56 0.33 10.36
N PRO A 21 -17.20 1.27 9.64
CA PRO A 21 -18.46 1.90 10.07
C PRO A 21 -19.62 0.91 10.22
N GLU A 22 -19.68 -0.11 9.35
CA GLU A 22 -20.77 -1.09 9.34
C GLU A 22 -20.55 -2.22 10.36
N GLU A 23 -19.32 -2.45 10.84
CA GLU A 23 -18.95 -3.66 11.59
C GLU A 23 -18.69 -3.43 13.08
N SER A 24 -19.40 -4.17 13.92
CA SER A 24 -19.27 -4.08 15.39
C SER A 24 -18.06 -4.83 15.95
N ASN A 25 -17.54 -5.80 15.20
CA ASN A 25 -16.43 -6.64 15.60
C ASN A 25 -15.57 -6.97 14.39
N VAL A 26 -14.24 -7.02 14.59
CA VAL A 26 -13.28 -7.28 13.53
C VAL A 26 -12.13 -8.12 14.05
N CYS A 27 -11.71 -9.08 13.23
CA CYS A 27 -10.48 -9.84 13.33
C CYS A 27 -9.63 -9.55 12.09
N VAL A 28 -8.32 -9.32 12.25
CA VAL A 28 -7.40 -9.04 11.16
C VAL A 28 -6.43 -10.19 11.00
N LYS A 29 -6.33 -10.69 9.77
CA LYS A 29 -5.29 -11.63 9.35
C LYS A 29 -4.30 -10.90 8.46
N LEU A 30 -3.05 -10.83 8.90
CA LEU A 30 -1.95 -10.21 8.17
C LEU A 30 -1.16 -11.28 7.43
N HIS A 31 -0.87 -11.04 6.16
CA HIS A 31 -0.02 -11.86 5.33
C HIS A 31 1.15 -11.04 4.79
N THR A 32 2.37 -11.48 5.06
CA THR A 32 3.56 -11.00 4.37
C THR A 32 3.74 -11.81 3.10
N VAL A 33 3.45 -11.18 1.96
CA VAL A 33 3.51 -11.78 0.64
C VAL A 33 4.82 -11.38 -0.04
N VAL A 34 5.60 -12.39 -0.42
CA VAL A 34 6.81 -12.25 -1.22
C VAL A 34 6.58 -12.83 -2.62
N THR A 35 7.26 -12.30 -3.63
CA THR A 35 7.18 -12.81 -5.00
C THR A 35 8.55 -12.70 -5.68
N GLY A 36 8.79 -13.45 -6.75
CA GLY A 36 10.06 -13.44 -7.46
C GLY A 36 11.14 -14.17 -6.68
N ASP A 37 12.28 -13.51 -6.48
CA ASP A 37 13.46 -14.04 -5.78
C ASP A 37 13.42 -13.81 -4.26
N TRP A 38 12.42 -13.07 -3.76
CA TRP A 38 12.23 -12.82 -2.34
C TRP A 38 11.81 -14.07 -1.57
N LYS A 39 12.40 -14.27 -0.40
CA LYS A 39 12.09 -15.37 0.51
C LYS A 39 11.94 -14.87 1.94
N VAL A 40 11.01 -15.49 2.67
CA VAL A 40 10.87 -15.31 4.11
C VAL A 40 11.96 -16.15 4.79
N MET A 41 12.83 -15.49 5.54
CA MET A 41 13.95 -16.10 6.27
C MET A 41 13.60 -16.35 7.73
N THR A 42 12.89 -15.43 8.37
CA THR A 42 12.55 -15.48 9.80
C THR A 42 11.14 -14.94 10.04
N GLY A 43 10.54 -15.34 11.16
CA GLY A 43 9.20 -14.92 11.54
C GLY A 43 8.08 -15.67 10.81
N GLU A 44 6.85 -15.29 11.12
CA GLU A 44 5.66 -15.87 10.51
C GLU A 44 5.21 -15.02 9.32
N SER A 45 5.02 -15.66 8.16
CA SER A 45 4.47 -14.99 6.99
C SER A 45 2.99 -14.67 7.16
N VAL A 46 2.29 -15.31 8.10
CA VAL A 46 0.87 -15.13 8.35
C VAL A 46 0.62 -15.03 9.84
N VAL A 47 -0.05 -13.96 10.27
CA VAL A 47 -0.41 -13.71 11.67
C VAL A 47 -1.90 -13.38 11.74
N LEU A 48 -2.58 -13.79 12.81
CA LEU A 48 -4.03 -13.64 12.98
C LEU A 48 -4.34 -13.06 14.37
N SER A 49 -5.16 -12.00 14.41
CA SER A 49 -5.64 -11.43 15.67
C SER A 49 -6.81 -12.21 16.25
N SER A 50 -7.11 -11.98 17.53
CA SER A 50 -8.43 -12.27 18.07
C SER A 50 -9.50 -11.38 17.43
N PHE A 51 -10.76 -11.75 17.60
CA PHE A 51 -11.88 -10.84 17.36
C PHE A 51 -11.89 -9.76 18.44
N SER A 52 -11.85 -8.52 18.00
CA SER A 52 -12.00 -7.34 18.85
C SER A 52 -13.32 -6.65 18.55
N TYR A 53 -13.84 -5.91 19.53
CA TYR A 53 -15.14 -5.27 19.46
C TYR A 53 -15.00 -3.75 19.48
N ARG A 54 -15.95 -3.07 18.87
CA ARG A 54 -15.97 -1.61 18.75
C ARG A 54 -16.05 -0.94 20.12
N GLY A 55 -15.12 -0.03 20.37
CA GLY A 55 -15.10 0.84 21.53
C GLY A 55 -16.09 2.00 21.43
N THR A 56 -16.07 2.86 22.44
CA THR A 56 -16.94 4.07 22.51
C THR A 56 -16.55 5.15 21.50
N ASP A 57 -15.33 5.12 21.00
CA ASP A 57 -14.74 6.03 20.02
C ASP A 57 -14.98 5.59 18.56
N ASN A 58 -15.81 4.56 18.33
CA ASN A 58 -16.00 3.89 17.04
C ASN A 58 -14.74 3.24 16.44
N GLN A 59 -13.66 3.11 17.21
CA GLN A 59 -12.46 2.38 16.82
C GLN A 59 -12.49 0.96 17.40
N ILE A 60 -11.82 0.03 16.72
CA ILE A 60 -11.61 -1.35 17.18
C ILE A 60 -10.12 -1.55 17.37
N PHE A 61 -9.69 -1.75 18.61
CA PHE A 61 -8.30 -2.03 18.94
C PHE A 61 -7.97 -3.50 18.64
N ILE A 62 -6.97 -3.72 17.80
CA ILE A 62 -6.53 -5.07 17.39
C ILE A 62 -5.31 -5.51 18.18
N ASP A 63 -4.30 -4.64 18.27
CA ASP A 63 -3.02 -4.91 18.96
C ASP A 63 -2.38 -6.25 18.56
N LEU A 64 -2.21 -6.44 17.24
CA LEU A 64 -1.57 -7.64 16.68
C LEU A 64 -0.09 -7.38 16.31
N PRO A 65 0.88 -7.79 17.14
CA PRO A 65 2.28 -7.68 16.80
C PRO A 65 2.63 -8.65 15.66
N PHE A 66 3.54 -8.24 14.78
CA PHE A 66 4.08 -9.09 13.73
C PHE A 66 5.55 -8.80 13.49
N GLU A 67 6.29 -9.82 13.06
CA GLU A 67 7.70 -9.72 12.69
C GLU A 67 8.00 -10.70 11.56
N CYS A 68 8.74 -10.23 10.56
CA CYS A 68 9.16 -11.03 9.42
C CYS A 68 10.51 -10.54 8.88
N GLY A 69 11.44 -11.48 8.65
CA GLY A 69 12.70 -11.23 7.98
C GLY A 69 12.67 -11.76 6.57
N LEU A 70 13.05 -10.93 5.61
CA LEU A 70 12.95 -11.17 4.18
C LEU A 70 14.34 -11.07 3.57
N LYS A 71 14.62 -11.87 2.55
CA LYS A 71 15.85 -11.81 1.77
C LYS A 71 15.54 -11.92 0.28
N GLY A 72 16.12 -11.03 -0.51
CA GLY A 72 16.08 -11.04 -1.97
C GLY A 72 17.46 -10.70 -2.53
N ASN A 73 17.63 -10.88 -3.84
CA ASN A 73 18.84 -10.47 -4.57
C ASN A 73 18.60 -9.14 -5.31
N SER A 74 17.33 -8.78 -5.56
CA SER A 74 16.94 -7.56 -6.28
C SER A 74 15.73 -6.87 -5.61
N PRO A 75 15.60 -5.54 -5.69
CA PRO A 75 14.39 -4.81 -5.29
C PRO A 75 13.17 -5.11 -6.18
N PHE A 76 13.34 -5.83 -7.29
CA PHE A 76 12.24 -6.25 -8.16
C PHE A 76 11.22 -7.12 -7.40
N MET A 77 9.93 -6.95 -7.71
CA MET A 77 8.82 -7.63 -7.02
C MET A 77 8.82 -7.44 -5.50
N TRP A 78 9.06 -6.20 -5.07
CA TRP A 78 9.14 -5.80 -3.67
C TRP A 78 8.03 -6.42 -2.79
N PRO A 79 8.36 -6.88 -1.56
CA PRO A 79 7.40 -7.50 -0.65
C PRO A 79 6.21 -6.61 -0.32
N ARG A 80 5.07 -7.25 -0.05
CA ARG A 80 3.82 -6.58 0.29
C ARG A 80 3.18 -7.22 1.51
N ILE A 81 2.44 -6.42 2.25
CA ILE A 81 1.57 -6.86 3.33
C ILE A 81 0.13 -6.86 2.80
N VAL A 82 -0.58 -7.97 3.01
CA VAL A 82 -2.00 -8.12 2.71
C VAL A 82 -2.74 -8.30 4.01
N LEU A 83 -3.82 -7.55 4.18
CA LEU A 83 -4.70 -7.62 5.34
C LEU A 83 -6.03 -8.23 4.90
N ASN A 84 -6.48 -9.27 5.58
CA ASN A 84 -7.81 -9.82 5.42
C ASN A 84 -8.58 -9.55 6.71
N CYS A 85 -9.66 -8.79 6.61
CA CYS A 85 -10.49 -8.45 7.76
C CYS A 85 -11.74 -9.32 7.76
N PHE A 86 -12.06 -9.87 8.93
CA PHE A 86 -13.21 -10.75 9.16
C PHE A 86 -14.10 -10.16 10.25
N THR A 87 -15.41 -10.32 10.10
CA THR A 87 -16.43 -10.03 11.12
C THR A 87 -17.13 -11.32 11.48
N LYS A 88 -17.68 -11.37 12.69
CA LYS A 88 -18.56 -12.43 13.14
C LYS A 88 -19.99 -11.95 13.02
N ASP A 89 -20.76 -12.63 12.17
CA ASP A 89 -22.19 -12.41 12.07
C ASP A 89 -22.90 -12.83 13.37
N THR A 90 -24.13 -12.35 13.54
CA THR A 90 -25.08 -12.75 14.61
C THR A 90 -25.24 -14.26 14.75
N SER A 91 -25.09 -15.01 13.65
CA SER A 91 -25.13 -16.48 13.63
C SER A 91 -23.82 -17.13 14.11
N GLY A 92 -22.81 -16.34 14.45
CA GLY A 92 -21.47 -16.82 14.82
C GLY A 92 -20.58 -17.21 13.64
N LYS A 93 -21.03 -17.00 12.41
CA LYS A 93 -20.28 -17.29 11.18
C LYS A 93 -19.28 -16.16 10.90
N ASP A 94 -18.07 -16.54 10.52
CA ASP A 94 -17.04 -15.59 10.12
C ASP A 94 -17.26 -15.19 8.64
N CYS A 95 -17.30 -13.89 8.38
CA CYS A 95 -17.55 -13.30 7.06
C CYS A 95 -16.44 -12.31 6.73
N VAL A 96 -15.98 -12.29 5.47
CA VAL A 96 -14.97 -11.31 5.05
C VAL A 96 -15.60 -9.93 4.88
N VAL A 97 -14.98 -8.91 5.46
CA VAL A 97 -15.45 -7.51 5.37
C VAL A 97 -14.56 -6.62 4.51
N GLY A 98 -13.32 -7.02 4.28
CA GLY A 98 -12.44 -6.30 3.38
C GLY A 98 -11.03 -6.85 3.31
N TYR A 99 -10.36 -6.45 2.23
CA TYR A 99 -8.98 -6.75 1.91
C TYR A 99 -8.19 -5.45 1.84
N GLY A 100 -7.02 -5.39 2.45
CA GLY A 100 -6.09 -4.27 2.37
C GLY A 100 -4.76 -4.73 1.78
N VAL A 101 -4.07 -3.85 1.06
CA VAL A 101 -2.72 -4.12 0.54
C VAL A 101 -1.83 -2.93 0.81
N LEU A 102 -0.64 -3.20 1.34
CA LEU A 102 0.37 -2.19 1.61
C LEU A 102 1.74 -2.74 1.15
N PRO A 103 2.40 -2.13 0.16
CA PRO A 103 3.81 -2.43 -0.10
C PRO A 103 4.65 -2.16 1.14
N VAL A 104 5.60 -3.03 1.45
CA VAL A 104 6.52 -2.78 2.57
C VAL A 104 7.23 -1.45 2.32
N PRO A 105 7.30 -0.52 3.29
CA PRO A 105 8.02 0.73 3.11
C PRO A 105 9.45 0.47 2.66
N SER A 106 9.86 1.11 1.57
CA SER A 106 11.22 0.98 1.04
C SER A 106 12.22 1.82 1.82
N GLU A 107 11.77 2.70 2.72
CA GLU A 107 12.61 3.51 3.58
C GLU A 107 12.84 2.81 4.93
N PRO A 108 14.09 2.73 5.42
CA PRO A 108 14.36 2.26 6.78
C PRO A 108 13.80 3.24 7.83
N GLY A 109 13.16 2.74 8.88
CA GLY A 109 12.60 3.57 9.95
C GLY A 109 11.21 3.11 10.37
N GLN A 110 10.56 3.92 11.21
CA GLN A 110 9.20 3.70 11.69
C GLN A 110 8.20 4.41 10.78
N HIS A 111 7.16 3.70 10.38
CA HIS A 111 6.13 4.14 9.46
C HIS A 111 4.75 3.87 10.05
N ILE A 112 3.87 4.87 10.01
CA ILE A 112 2.47 4.71 10.38
C ILE A 112 1.64 4.83 9.10
N HIS A 113 0.94 3.76 8.75
CA HIS A 113 0.15 3.67 7.53
C HIS A 113 -1.29 3.33 7.82
N ARG A 114 -2.20 4.15 7.29
CA ARG A 114 -3.62 3.86 7.24
C ARG A 114 -3.95 3.15 5.94
N VAL A 115 -4.19 1.85 6.00
CA VAL A 115 -4.51 1.00 4.84
C VAL A 115 -6.01 1.01 4.59
N HIS A 116 -6.39 1.32 3.35
CA HIS A 116 -7.78 1.25 2.92
C HIS A 116 -8.16 -0.22 2.67
N CYS A 117 -9.22 -0.68 3.32
CA CYS A 117 -9.78 -2.01 3.09
C CYS A 117 -10.95 -1.93 2.12
N PHE A 118 -10.89 -2.78 1.09
CA PHE A 118 -11.87 -2.84 0.02
C PHE A 118 -12.45 -4.25 -0.13
N MET A 119 -13.67 -4.32 -0.65
CA MET A 119 -14.39 -5.55 -0.91
C MET A 119 -14.84 -5.59 -2.37
N PRO A 120 -14.77 -6.74 -3.07
CA PRO A 120 -15.30 -6.85 -4.42
C PRO A 120 -16.82 -6.61 -4.43
N GLU A 121 -17.29 -5.77 -5.35
CA GLU A 121 -18.71 -5.55 -5.60
C GLU A 121 -19.22 -6.55 -6.63
N SER A 122 -20.43 -7.06 -6.44
CA SER A 122 -21.12 -7.88 -7.44
C SER A 122 -21.32 -7.08 -8.74
N SER A 123 -21.07 -7.71 -9.89
CA SER A 123 -21.14 -7.07 -11.21
C SER A 123 -22.56 -6.65 -11.63
N SER A 124 -23.61 -7.12 -10.94
CA SER A 124 -25.01 -6.79 -11.25
C SER A 124 -25.81 -6.34 -10.01
N ILE A 125 -26.70 -5.35 -10.19
CA ILE A 125 -27.65 -4.86 -9.18
C ILE A 125 -28.57 -5.98 -8.69
N VAL A 126 -29.00 -6.87 -9.59
CA VAL A 126 -29.84 -8.03 -9.24
C VAL A 126 -29.06 -9.02 -8.39
N GLN A 127 -27.78 -9.27 -8.73
CA GLN A 127 -26.92 -10.10 -7.90
C GLN A 127 -26.66 -9.47 -6.53
N ARG A 128 -26.49 -8.15 -6.45
CA ARG A 128 -26.36 -7.43 -5.17
C ARG A 128 -27.62 -7.57 -4.32
N MET A 129 -28.82 -7.48 -4.92
CA MET A 129 -30.09 -7.65 -4.22
C MET A 129 -30.28 -9.11 -3.75
N ILE A 130 -29.98 -10.09 -4.60
CA ILE A 130 -30.04 -11.52 -4.26
C ILE A 130 -28.98 -11.87 -3.20
N ALA A 131 -27.77 -11.32 -3.28
CA ALA A 131 -26.71 -11.50 -2.29
C ALA A 131 -27.13 -10.94 -0.92
N LYS A 132 -27.74 -9.75 -0.90
CA LYS A 132 -28.31 -9.15 0.31
C LYS A 132 -29.46 -9.98 0.87
N LEU A 133 -30.31 -10.56 0.01
CA LEU A 133 -31.41 -11.43 0.42
C LEU A 133 -30.93 -12.79 0.94
N ARG A 134 -29.87 -13.35 0.35
CA ARG A 134 -29.29 -14.65 0.71
C ARG A 134 -28.21 -14.57 1.80
N GLY A 135 -27.81 -13.38 2.21
CA GLY A 135 -26.73 -13.17 3.18
C GLY A 135 -25.37 -13.69 2.70
N VAL A 136 -25.13 -13.74 1.38
CA VAL A 136 -23.87 -14.23 0.81
C VAL A 136 -23.01 -13.02 0.42
N THR A 137 -21.88 -12.86 1.10
CA THR A 137 -20.86 -11.86 0.79
C THR A 137 -20.05 -12.31 -0.42
N ALA A 138 -19.72 -11.37 -1.32
CA ALA A 138 -18.79 -11.63 -2.40
C ALA A 138 -17.37 -11.62 -1.85
N GLU A 139 -16.66 -12.73 -2.01
CA GLU A 139 -15.31 -12.92 -1.48
C GLU A 139 -14.36 -13.30 -2.63
N PHE A 140 -13.09 -12.94 -2.50
CA PHE A 140 -12.10 -13.40 -3.46
C PHE A 140 -11.87 -14.90 -3.27
N VAL A 141 -11.81 -15.64 -4.38
CA VAL A 141 -11.45 -17.07 -4.36
C VAL A 141 -10.04 -17.26 -3.78
N ASP A 142 -9.11 -16.37 -4.16
CA ASP A 142 -7.79 -16.25 -3.53
C ASP A 142 -7.74 -14.95 -2.72
N PRO A 143 -7.65 -15.00 -1.38
CA PRO A 143 -7.57 -13.81 -0.54
C PRO A 143 -6.29 -12.99 -0.75
N LEU A 144 -5.26 -13.57 -1.41
CA LEU A 144 -4.00 -12.89 -1.74
C LEU A 144 -3.98 -12.33 -3.16
N LEU A 145 -5.06 -12.51 -3.95
CA LEU A 145 -5.20 -11.94 -5.28
C LEU A 145 -4.85 -10.43 -5.33
N PRO A 146 -5.24 -9.61 -4.34
CA PRO A 146 -4.84 -8.20 -4.31
C PRO A 146 -3.32 -7.94 -4.32
N ALA A 147 -2.50 -8.90 -3.88
CA ALA A 147 -1.05 -8.79 -3.98
C ALA A 147 -0.49 -9.32 -5.30
N ASN A 148 -1.20 -10.13 -6.06
CA ASN A 148 -0.69 -10.75 -7.28
C ASN A 148 -0.79 -9.81 -8.48
N SER A 149 0.21 -9.70 -9.34
CA SER A 149 0.14 -8.83 -10.55
C SER A 149 -0.97 -9.22 -11.53
N ASP A 150 -1.38 -10.47 -11.51
CA ASP A 150 -2.39 -11.00 -12.42
C ASP A 150 -3.81 -10.97 -11.80
N GLY A 151 -4.83 -10.74 -12.62
CA GLY A 151 -6.24 -10.80 -12.21
C GLY A 151 -6.77 -9.62 -11.37
N ARG A 152 -5.92 -8.70 -10.88
CA ARG A 152 -6.36 -7.53 -10.09
C ARG A 152 -7.38 -6.62 -10.77
N TYR A 153 -7.34 -6.52 -12.10
CA TYR A 153 -8.19 -5.60 -12.88
C TYR A 153 -9.61 -6.10 -13.11
N ALA A 154 -9.91 -7.36 -12.76
CA ALA A 154 -11.15 -8.02 -13.15
C ALA A 154 -12.33 -7.77 -12.20
N CYS A 155 -12.18 -6.97 -11.14
CA CYS A 155 -13.21 -6.75 -10.13
C CYS A 155 -13.38 -5.27 -9.80
N ARG A 156 -14.63 -4.81 -9.80
CA ARG A 156 -15.00 -3.54 -9.18
C ARG A 156 -14.95 -3.71 -7.67
N THR A 157 -14.37 -2.77 -6.95
CA THR A 157 -14.26 -2.82 -5.50
C THR A 157 -14.88 -1.58 -4.86
N SER A 158 -15.32 -1.72 -3.62
CA SER A 158 -15.79 -0.61 -2.80
C SER A 158 -15.02 -0.58 -1.48
N THR A 159 -14.67 0.61 -1.01
CA THR A 159 -13.98 0.80 0.27
C THR A 159 -14.97 0.59 1.42
N ARG A 160 -14.58 -0.22 2.41
CA ARG A 160 -15.42 -0.57 3.56
C ARG A 160 -14.91 -0.04 4.88
N GLY A 161 -13.61 0.22 4.99
CA GLY A 161 -13.00 0.66 6.23
C GLY A 161 -11.49 0.83 6.11
N TYR A 162 -10.85 0.96 7.26
CA TYR A 162 -9.42 1.24 7.37
C TYR A 162 -8.77 0.38 8.45
N VAL A 163 -7.49 0.06 8.24
CA VAL A 163 -6.63 -0.59 9.23
C VAL A 163 -5.38 0.26 9.40
N ASP A 164 -5.09 0.66 10.63
CA ASP A 164 -3.88 1.40 10.96
C ASP A 164 -2.76 0.43 11.36
N LEU A 165 -1.67 0.50 10.61
CA LEU A 165 -0.46 -0.29 10.80
C LEU A 165 0.67 0.61 11.27
N GLU A 166 1.40 0.14 12.26
CA GLU A 166 2.70 0.68 12.62
C GLU A 166 3.78 -0.33 12.21
N ILE A 167 4.73 0.10 11.38
CA ILE A 167 5.72 -0.78 10.77
C ILE A 167 7.10 -0.15 10.92
N ASN A 168 8.02 -0.88 11.52
CA ASN A 168 9.43 -0.55 11.54
C ASN A 168 10.16 -1.44 10.53
N VAL A 169 10.88 -0.79 9.61
CA VAL A 169 11.62 -1.44 8.53
C VAL A 169 13.11 -1.21 8.73
N SER A 170 13.87 -2.30 8.68
CA SER A 170 15.33 -2.28 8.66
C SER A 170 15.83 -2.93 7.38
N ILE A 171 16.59 -2.19 6.58
CA ILE A 171 17.11 -2.68 5.30
C ILE A 171 18.62 -2.78 5.37
N LYS A 172 19.15 -3.95 5.02
CA LYS A 172 20.58 -4.22 4.88
C LYS A 172 20.86 -4.66 3.45
N SER A 173 21.60 -3.82 2.72
CA SER A 173 22.03 -4.11 1.35
C SER A 173 23.54 -4.37 1.36
N SER A 174 23.97 -5.54 0.90
CA SER A 174 25.39 -5.84 0.68
C SER A 174 25.77 -5.45 -0.76
N GLU A 175 26.85 -4.70 -0.97
CA GLU A 175 27.53 -4.37 -2.27
C GLU A 175 26.69 -3.88 -3.46
N THR A 176 25.37 -3.81 -3.31
CA THR A 176 24.36 -3.78 -4.38
C THR A 176 24.08 -2.40 -4.95
N GLY A 177 24.73 -1.35 -4.47
CA GLY A 177 24.56 0.03 -4.98
C GLY A 177 23.15 0.64 -4.82
N TYR A 178 22.13 -0.11 -4.36
CA TYR A 178 20.78 0.40 -4.18
C TYR A 178 20.73 1.39 -3.02
N ARG A 179 20.26 2.61 -3.32
CA ARG A 179 19.91 3.61 -2.32
C ARG A 179 18.41 3.59 -2.10
N PHE A 180 18.03 3.18 -0.91
CA PHE A 180 16.68 3.30 -0.39
C PHE A 180 16.58 4.69 0.25
N ALA A 181 16.06 5.66 -0.51
CA ALA A 181 15.96 7.05 -0.06
C ALA A 181 14.88 7.20 1.02
N PRO A 182 15.08 8.11 1.99
CA PRO A 182 13.98 8.54 2.82
C PRO A 182 12.97 9.26 1.93
N GLY A 183 11.74 8.75 1.86
CA GLY A 183 10.66 9.40 1.13
C GLY A 183 10.34 10.73 1.80
N ALA A 184 9.93 11.72 1.01
CA ALA A 184 9.59 13.08 1.42
C ALA A 184 8.33 13.16 2.32
N THR A 185 8.27 12.41 3.40
CA THR A 185 7.17 12.41 4.36
C THR A 185 7.24 13.63 5.29
N GLU A 186 8.39 14.33 5.33
CA GLU A 186 8.57 15.59 6.08
C GLU A 186 8.18 16.86 5.30
N ALA A 187 7.89 16.79 4.00
CA ALA A 187 7.63 17.98 3.17
C ALA A 187 6.20 18.55 3.25
N ARG A 188 5.32 18.00 4.12
CA ARG A 188 3.91 18.43 4.20
C ARG A 188 3.55 19.25 5.45
N SER A 189 4.53 19.70 6.23
CA SER A 189 4.28 20.55 7.40
C SER A 189 4.54 22.05 7.17
N ASN A 190 5.36 22.43 6.20
CA ASN A 190 5.65 23.84 5.91
C ASN A 190 5.62 24.08 4.41
N ASN A 191 4.53 24.65 3.90
CA ASN A 191 4.52 25.69 2.87
C ASN A 191 3.09 26.00 2.44
N ASN A 192 2.55 27.07 3.01
CA ASN A 192 1.34 27.72 2.53
C ASN A 192 1.68 28.55 1.29
N SER A 193 1.89 27.89 0.15
CA SER A 193 1.87 28.50 -1.18
C SER A 193 1.70 27.39 -2.22
N MET A 194 0.60 27.44 -2.96
CA MET A 194 0.33 26.58 -4.11
C MET A 194 1.43 26.73 -5.16
N ASN A 195 2.43 25.85 -5.14
CA ASN A 195 3.31 25.63 -6.28
C ASN A 195 3.14 24.17 -6.71
N VAL A 196 2.46 23.97 -7.83
CA VAL A 196 2.41 22.68 -8.51
C VAL A 196 3.82 22.42 -9.08
N PRO A 197 4.47 21.29 -8.78
CA PRO A 197 5.77 20.98 -9.34
C PRO A 197 5.69 20.90 -10.87
N SER A 198 6.52 21.67 -11.57
CA SER A 198 6.57 21.75 -13.03
C SER A 198 7.35 20.59 -13.68
N SER A 199 8.05 19.79 -12.88
CA SER A 199 8.90 18.71 -13.38
C SER A 199 8.90 17.49 -12.46
N ILE A 200 9.12 16.31 -13.05
CA ILE A 200 9.39 15.06 -12.33
C ILE A 200 10.63 15.22 -11.44
N ALA A 201 11.61 16.02 -11.84
CA ALA A 201 12.81 16.30 -11.03
C ALA A 201 12.48 17.06 -9.74
N ASP A 202 11.54 18.00 -9.80
CA ASP A 202 11.06 18.78 -8.65
C ASP A 202 10.26 17.89 -7.69
N LEU A 203 9.45 16.98 -8.22
CA LEU A 203 8.71 15.99 -7.43
C LEU A 203 9.64 14.97 -6.75
N ALA A 204 10.73 14.60 -7.41
CA ALA A 204 11.71 13.63 -6.93
C ALA A 204 12.79 14.24 -6.01
N GLY A 205 12.78 15.56 -5.79
CA GLY A 205 13.75 16.24 -4.92
C GLY A 205 15.20 16.16 -5.42
N ILE A 206 15.41 16.00 -6.74
CA ILE A 206 16.74 15.87 -7.33
C ILE A 206 17.35 17.27 -7.44
N VAL A 207 18.14 17.67 -6.45
CA VAL A 207 18.94 18.90 -6.52
C VAL A 207 20.12 18.65 -7.47
N ALA A 208 20.02 19.18 -8.69
CA ALA A 208 21.14 19.19 -9.62
C ALA A 208 22.24 20.10 -9.06
N ALA A 209 23.40 19.53 -8.75
CA ALA A 209 24.60 20.28 -8.45
C ALA A 209 25.15 20.86 -9.77
N GLY A 210 25.02 22.17 -9.97
CA GLY A 210 25.72 22.90 -11.03
C GLY A 210 24.86 23.92 -11.76
N ASN A 211 25.17 25.21 -11.55
CA ASN A 211 24.81 26.30 -12.45
C ASN A 211 25.31 26.00 -13.87
N GLU A 212 24.42 26.02 -14.88
CA GLU A 212 24.39 26.97 -16.01
C GLU A 212 23.23 26.58 -16.96
N PRO A 213 22.43 27.53 -17.49
CA PRO A 213 21.31 27.22 -18.37
C PRO A 213 21.79 27.10 -19.82
N SER A 214 21.75 25.90 -20.39
CA SER A 214 21.86 25.70 -21.84
C SER A 214 20.47 25.55 -22.46
N GLU A 215 20.14 26.50 -23.33
CA GLU A 215 18.92 26.58 -24.14
C GLU A 215 18.65 25.29 -24.92
N LEU A 216 17.37 24.87 -24.97
CA LEU A 216 16.92 23.82 -25.88
C LEU A 216 15.52 24.17 -26.46
N PHE A 217 15.52 24.39 -27.78
CA PHE A 217 14.41 24.37 -28.75
C PHE A 217 13.16 25.20 -28.47
N SER A 218 13.11 26.40 -29.07
CA SER A 218 11.87 27.09 -29.39
C SER A 218 11.15 26.37 -30.55
N VAL A 219 9.88 26.06 -30.34
CA VAL A 219 8.93 25.72 -31.40
C VAL A 219 8.35 27.05 -31.86
N ASP A 220 8.70 27.50 -33.06
CA ASP A 220 8.18 28.73 -33.65
C ASP A 220 6.75 28.48 -34.17
N GLU A 221 5.77 29.08 -33.48
CA GLU A 221 4.41 29.29 -33.97
C GLU A 221 4.07 30.77 -33.79
N GLU A 222 4.26 31.58 -34.83
CA GLU A 222 3.57 32.87 -34.96
C GLU A 222 3.02 33.03 -36.38
N ASN A 223 1.70 33.22 -36.42
CA ASN A 223 0.89 33.50 -37.59
C ASN A 223 0.56 35.00 -37.59
N GLU A 224 0.58 35.62 -38.78
CA GLU A 224 -0.13 36.84 -39.23
C GLU A 224 -0.17 38.05 -38.25
N GLU A 225 0.33 39.24 -38.60
CA GLU A 225 -0.16 40.13 -39.65
C GLU A 225 0.75 41.37 -39.59
N LEU A 226 1.14 41.97 -40.73
CA LEU A 226 1.19 43.44 -40.83
C LEU A 226 1.33 43.89 -42.29
N VAL A 227 0.36 44.74 -42.64
CA VAL A 227 0.09 45.37 -43.92
C VAL A 227 0.96 46.63 -44.13
N SER A 228 1.40 46.81 -45.38
CA SER A 228 1.66 48.07 -46.11
C SER A 228 3.08 48.67 -46.22
N LYS A 229 3.33 49.11 -47.47
CA LYS A 229 4.31 50.10 -47.99
C LYS A 229 5.76 49.59 -48.05
N ASN A 230 6.44 49.52 -49.20
CA ASN A 230 6.29 50.10 -50.54
C ASN A 230 6.81 49.12 -51.60
#